data_AF-A0AAD3M6C0-F1
#
_entry.id   AF-A0AAD3M6C0-F1
#
_cell.length_a   1.000
_cell.length_b   1.000
_cell.length_c   1.000
_cell.angle_alpha   90.00
_cell.angle_beta   90.00
_cell.angle_gamma   90.00
#
_symmetry.space_group_name_H-M   'P 1'
#
loop_
_entity.id
_entity.type
_entity.pdbx_description
1 polymer ?
#
loop_
_entity_poly.entity_id
_entity_poly.type
_entity_poly.pdbx_seq_one_letter_code
_entity_poly.pdbx_strand_id
1 'polypeptide(L)'
;FSALIFVEFVALMVVASPLVQVQAQMDSAVDEVFLNVTPLHRTEDYIQSELKKLQASDSCCGLRSFEDWENRLPASCLCTPPPPTSNLQLGSQPSNSSSEGPCMMVDRDHYPLTPQVTDKLWVHSEPCGPILKSYLSFPIKLRIGIISTFATITMAAIALCLALGLEEYWKTPPVETTVDDYNRVKYQPKPTLT
;
A
#
# COMPACT_ATOMS: atom_id res chain seq x y z
N PHE A 1 -5.21 3.64 -29.80
CA PHE A 1 -5.48 4.00 -28.40
C PHE A 1 -5.81 2.77 -27.55
N SER A 2 -6.88 2.00 -27.85
CA SER A 2 -7.24 0.81 -27.05
C SER A 2 -6.15 -0.27 -26.96
N ALA A 3 -5.41 -0.53 -28.04
CA ALA A 3 -4.30 -1.50 -28.00
C ALA A 3 -3.14 -1.04 -27.09
N LEU A 4 -2.85 0.26 -27.03
CA LEU A 4 -1.78 0.80 -26.18
C LEU A 4 -2.17 0.73 -24.69
N ILE A 5 -3.43 1.08 -24.37
CA ILE A 5 -3.98 0.95 -23.01
C ILE A 5 -3.95 -0.52 -22.55
N PHE A 6 -4.29 -1.45 -23.45
CA PHE A 6 -4.26 -2.87 -23.13
C PHE A 6 -2.84 -3.39 -22.88
N VAL A 7 -1.87 -2.98 -23.71
CA VAL A 7 -0.46 -3.35 -23.52
C VAL A 7 0.10 -2.76 -22.22
N GLU A 8 -0.21 -1.51 -21.92
CA GLU A 8 0.21 -0.85 -20.67
C GLU A 8 -0.41 -1.53 -19.44
N PHE A 9 -1.69 -1.90 -19.50
CA PHE A 9 -2.35 -2.66 -18.45
C PHE A 9 -1.72 -4.05 -18.26
N VAL A 10 -1.46 -4.77 -19.35
CA VAL A 10 -0.79 -6.09 -19.30
C VAL A 10 0.63 -5.97 -18.73
N ALA A 11 1.38 -4.93 -19.10
CA ALA A 11 2.70 -4.68 -18.53
C ALA A 11 2.62 -4.42 -17.01
N LEU A 12 1.65 -3.61 -16.56
CA LEU A 12 1.39 -3.38 -15.15
C LEU A 12 1.00 -4.67 -14.41
N MET A 13 0.18 -5.53 -15.04
CA MET A 13 -0.22 -6.83 -14.49
C MET A 13 0.96 -7.78 -14.35
N VAL A 14 1.83 -7.88 -15.35
CA VAL A 14 3.00 -8.79 -15.34
C VAL A 14 4.01 -8.37 -14.28
N VAL A 15 4.25 -7.07 -14.12
CA VAL A 15 5.13 -6.55 -13.06
C VAL A 15 4.50 -6.69 -11.67
N ALA A 16 3.18 -6.59 -11.56
CA ALA A 16 2.46 -6.62 -10.27
C ALA A 16 2.05 -8.02 -9.81
N SER A 17 1.95 -9.01 -10.69
CA SER A 17 1.54 -10.38 -10.36
C SER A 17 2.44 -11.07 -9.33
N PRO A 18 3.79 -10.92 -9.37
CA PRO A 18 4.65 -11.42 -8.31
C PRO A 18 4.34 -10.77 -6.95
N LEU A 19 3.89 -9.52 -6.93
CA LEU A 19 3.68 -8.75 -5.71
C LEU A 19 2.44 -9.21 -4.92
N VAL A 20 1.44 -9.81 -5.58
CA VAL A 20 0.20 -10.27 -4.91
C VAL A 20 0.45 -11.47 -4.01
N GLN A 21 1.31 -12.42 -4.42
CA GLN A 21 1.71 -13.55 -3.57
C GLN A 21 2.67 -13.12 -2.46
N VAL A 22 3.46 -12.08 -2.75
CA VAL A 22 4.49 -11.58 -1.85
C VAL A 22 3.90 -10.67 -0.78
N GLN A 23 2.70 -10.11 -0.90
CA GLN A 23 2.16 -9.21 0.14
C GLN A 23 1.99 -9.87 1.51
N ALA A 24 1.55 -11.13 1.58
CA ALA A 24 1.45 -11.87 2.84
C ALA A 24 2.82 -12.29 3.40
N GLN A 25 3.82 -12.50 2.52
CA GLN A 25 5.18 -12.86 2.92
C GLN A 25 6.07 -11.63 3.18
N MET A 26 5.78 -10.48 2.58
CA MET A 26 6.52 -9.22 2.71
C MET A 26 6.54 -8.77 4.15
N ASP A 27 5.38 -8.84 4.80
CA ASP A 27 5.26 -8.41 6.18
C ASP A 27 6.25 -9.15 7.09
N SER A 28 6.34 -10.48 6.95
CA SER A 28 7.28 -11.30 7.73
C SER A 28 8.72 -11.19 7.23
N ALA A 29 8.94 -11.08 5.92
CA ALA A 29 10.26 -10.96 5.33
C ALA A 29 10.91 -9.60 5.66
N VAL A 30 10.12 -8.54 5.72
CA VAL A 30 10.56 -7.20 6.12
C VAL A 30 10.97 -7.21 7.59
N ASP A 31 10.20 -7.86 8.46
CA ASP A 31 10.55 -8.00 9.88
C ASP A 31 11.84 -8.82 10.06
N GLU A 32 12.05 -9.89 9.28
CA GLU A 32 13.31 -10.66 9.28
C GLU A 32 14.50 -9.81 8.79
N VAL A 33 14.31 -9.03 7.73
CA VAL A 33 15.32 -8.09 7.24
C VAL A 33 15.66 -7.06 8.32
N PHE A 34 14.66 -6.53 9.02
CA PHE A 34 14.87 -5.57 10.11
C PHE A 34 15.73 -6.15 11.22
N LEU A 35 15.52 -7.42 11.60
CA LEU A 35 16.40 -8.11 12.55
C LEU A 35 17.83 -8.24 12.03
N ASN A 36 18.00 -8.58 10.76
CA ASN A 36 19.32 -8.83 10.17
C ASN A 36 20.14 -7.54 9.97
N VAL A 37 19.50 -6.39 9.78
CA VAL A 37 20.18 -5.10 9.59
C VAL A 37 20.45 -4.36 10.90
N THR A 38 20.01 -4.92 12.04
CA THR A 38 20.41 -4.40 13.36
C THR A 38 21.77 -4.96 13.80
N PRO A 39 22.68 -4.13 14.31
CA PRO A 39 22.49 -2.71 14.60
C PRO A 39 22.68 -1.81 13.37
N LEU A 40 21.81 -0.80 13.24
CA LEU A 40 21.69 0.06 12.05
C LEU A 40 22.95 0.87 11.73
N HIS A 41 23.81 1.12 12.73
CA HIS A 41 25.06 1.84 12.53
C HIS A 41 26.15 1.01 11.81
N ARG A 42 25.95 -0.31 11.66
CA ARG A 42 26.90 -1.21 10.97
C ARG A 42 26.47 -1.57 9.55
N THR A 43 25.26 -1.17 9.16
CA THR A 43 24.72 -1.43 7.83
C THR A 43 25.40 -0.56 6.78
N GLU A 44 25.25 -0.91 5.50
CA GLU A 44 25.78 -0.13 4.37
C GLU A 44 25.33 1.34 4.42
N ASP A 45 26.21 2.25 4.00
CA ASP A 45 25.98 3.70 4.03
C ASP A 45 24.73 4.11 3.25
N TYR A 46 24.42 3.42 2.15
CA TYR A 46 23.21 3.64 1.38
C TYR A 46 21.95 3.43 2.22
N ILE A 47 21.85 2.29 2.92
CA ILE A 47 20.72 1.94 3.78
C ILE A 47 20.59 2.94 4.93
N GLN A 48 21.71 3.31 5.55
CA GLN A 48 21.72 4.34 6.58
C GLN A 48 21.22 5.69 6.06
N SER A 49 21.60 6.07 4.84
CA SER A 49 21.20 7.34 4.24
C SER A 49 19.71 7.41 3.94
N GLU A 50 19.12 6.33 3.41
CA GLU A 50 17.69 6.24 3.14
C GLU A 50 16.87 6.23 4.43
N LEU A 51 17.31 5.47 5.44
CA LEU A 51 16.64 5.44 6.73
C LEU A 51 16.69 6.80 7.44
N LYS A 52 17.81 7.53 7.37
CA LYS A 52 17.93 8.88 7.95
C LYS A 52 16.98 9.89 7.27
N LYS A 53 16.75 9.76 5.95
CA LYS A 53 15.75 10.59 5.24
C LYS A 53 14.34 10.30 5.73
N LEU A 54 14.00 9.02 5.88
CA LEU A 54 12.70 8.60 6.40
C LEU A 54 12.48 9.11 7.83
N GLN A 55 13.47 8.94 8.71
CA GLN A 55 13.43 9.44 10.08
C GLN A 55 13.20 10.95 10.15
N ALA A 56 13.91 11.73 9.31
CA ALA A 56 13.76 13.17 9.26
C ALA A 56 12.41 13.62 8.66
N SER A 57 11.84 12.85 7.73
CA SER A 57 10.56 13.13 7.07
C SER A 57 9.37 12.81 7.97
N ASP A 58 9.40 11.64 8.61
CA ASP A 58 8.24 11.05 9.29
C ASP A 58 8.38 11.06 10.82
N SER A 59 9.41 11.73 11.37
CA SER A 59 9.59 11.94 12.82
C SER A 59 9.60 10.63 13.63
N CYS A 60 10.27 9.62 13.10
CA CYS A 60 10.43 8.29 13.70
C CYS A 60 11.92 7.99 13.97
N CYS A 61 12.23 6.98 14.79
CA CYS A 61 13.59 6.53 15.02
C CYS A 61 13.72 4.99 15.09
N GLY A 62 14.76 4.49 14.41
CA GLY A 62 15.03 3.05 14.29
C GLY A 62 13.97 2.31 13.46
N LEU A 63 14.12 0.99 13.30
CA LEU A 63 13.15 0.16 12.58
C LEU A 63 12.10 -0.39 13.54
N ARG A 64 12.53 -0.89 14.70
CA ARG A 64 11.70 -1.42 15.78
C ARG A 64 11.67 -0.50 16.99
N SER A 65 12.80 0.13 17.29
CA SER A 65 12.95 1.16 18.30
C SER A 65 14.23 1.96 18.06
N PHE A 66 14.39 3.08 18.74
CA PHE A 66 15.62 3.87 18.68
C PHE A 66 16.88 3.09 19.11
N GLU A 67 16.70 2.01 19.89
CA GLU A 67 17.78 1.16 20.40
C GLU A 67 18.45 0.35 19.27
N ASP A 68 17.82 0.24 18.11
CA ASP A 68 18.40 -0.38 16.91
C ASP A 68 19.70 0.30 16.46
N TRP A 69 19.91 1.55 16.86
CA TRP A 69 21.15 2.30 16.61
C TRP A 69 22.28 1.98 17.61
N GLU A 70 21.99 1.20 18.66
CA GLU A 70 22.84 1.07 19.85
C GLU A 70 23.30 2.47 20.30
N ASN A 71 24.55 2.64 20.71
CA ASN A 71 25.08 3.93 21.19
C ASN A 71 25.37 4.99 20.11
N ARG A 72 24.95 4.78 18.85
CA ARG A 72 25.24 5.67 17.70
C ARG A 72 23.98 6.24 17.06
N LEU A 73 23.20 6.99 17.84
CA LEU A 73 22.01 7.69 17.34
C LEU A 73 22.36 8.77 16.30
N PRO A 74 21.72 8.78 15.12
CA PRO A 74 21.89 9.85 14.15
C PRO A 74 21.09 11.10 14.55
N ALA A 75 21.48 12.26 14.01
CA ALA A 75 20.76 13.52 14.24
C ALA A 75 19.29 13.48 13.78
N SER A 76 18.96 12.66 12.78
CA SER A 76 17.59 12.44 12.29
C SER A 76 16.65 11.80 13.32
N CYS A 77 17.19 11.16 14.35
CA CYS A 77 16.41 10.59 15.45
C CYS A 77 16.13 11.59 16.57
N LEU A 78 16.82 12.73 16.58
CA LEU A 78 16.70 13.72 17.64
C LEU A 78 15.49 14.60 17.42
N CYS A 79 14.81 14.92 18.50
CA CYS A 79 13.63 15.76 18.44
C CYS A 79 13.65 16.83 19.53
N THR A 80 12.85 17.89 19.34
CA THR A 80 12.76 18.97 20.32
C THR A 80 11.77 18.58 21.41
N PRO A 81 12.08 18.78 22.70
CA PRO A 81 11.12 18.52 23.76
C PRO A 81 9.81 19.28 23.50
N PRO A 82 8.65 18.68 23.78
CA PRO A 82 7.40 19.41 23.74
C PRO A 82 7.48 20.63 24.66
N PRO A 83 6.90 21.78 24.28
CA PRO A 83 6.86 22.94 25.17
C PRO A 83 6.22 22.52 26.49
N PRO A 84 6.75 22.98 27.64
CA PRO A 84 6.19 22.62 28.93
C PRO A 84 4.74 23.10 28.94
N THR A 85 3.80 22.17 28.82
CA THR A 85 2.39 22.48 28.98
C THR A 85 2.22 22.91 30.42
N SER A 86 2.01 24.21 30.62
CA SER A 86 1.58 24.81 31.87
C SER A 86 0.25 24.20 32.29
N ASN A 87 0.25 22.99 32.84
CA ASN A 87 -0.86 22.41 33.57
C ASN A 87 -0.30 21.47 34.62
N LEU A 88 -0.04 22.07 35.79
CA LEU A 88 -0.15 21.40 37.07
C LEU A 88 -1.47 20.61 37.11
N GLN A 89 -1.44 19.29 36.95
CA GLN A 89 -2.40 18.42 37.62
C GLN A 89 -1.67 17.18 38.14
N LEU A 90 -1.28 17.32 39.41
CA LEU A 90 -1.22 16.24 40.38
C LEU A 90 -2.55 15.49 40.33
N GLY A 91 -2.56 14.30 39.74
CA GLY A 91 -3.76 13.48 39.58
C GLY A 91 -3.37 12.04 39.28
N SER A 92 -3.27 11.24 40.33
CA SER A 92 -3.19 9.78 40.26
C SER A 92 -4.42 9.23 39.52
N GLN A 93 -4.25 8.80 38.28
CA GLN A 93 -5.23 7.97 37.56
C GLN A 93 -4.45 6.98 36.67
N PRO A 94 -4.68 5.66 36.77
CA PRO A 94 -4.01 4.67 35.93
C PRO A 94 -4.70 4.66 34.57
N SER A 95 -4.27 5.57 33.70
CA SER A 95 -4.79 5.69 32.34
C SER A 95 -4.06 4.69 31.44
N ASN A 96 -4.76 3.61 31.12
CA ASN A 96 -4.37 2.56 30.19
C ASN A 96 -4.44 3.09 28.73
N SER A 97 -3.61 4.09 28.42
CA SER A 97 -3.52 4.73 27.10
C SER A 97 -2.07 5.11 26.86
N SER A 98 -1.39 4.32 26.03
CA SER A 98 -0.02 4.46 25.54
C SER A 98 0.14 5.69 24.64
N SER A 99 -0.03 6.89 25.20
CA SER A 99 0.35 8.14 24.54
C SER A 99 1.58 8.70 25.25
N GLU A 100 2.69 7.95 25.20
CA GLU A 100 4.00 8.59 25.28
C GLU A 100 4.07 9.59 24.12
N GLY A 101 4.50 10.82 24.42
CA GLY A 101 4.56 11.87 23.40
C GLY A 101 5.44 11.46 22.20
N PRO A 102 5.44 12.26 21.11
CA PRO A 102 6.22 11.98 19.90
C PRO A 102 7.74 11.93 20.14
N CYS A 103 8.16 12.36 21.34
CA CYS A 103 9.53 12.42 21.81
C CYS A 103 9.63 11.79 23.20
N MET A 104 10.64 10.96 23.41
CA MET A 104 11.01 10.40 24.70
C MET A 104 12.38 10.88 25.15
N MET A 105 12.56 11.01 26.46
CA MET A 105 13.82 11.39 27.08
C MET A 105 14.70 10.16 27.28
N VAL A 106 15.96 10.24 26.88
CA VAL A 106 16.95 9.17 27.01
C VAL A 106 18.15 9.68 27.82
N ASP A 107 18.71 8.80 28.65
CA ASP A 107 19.92 9.09 29.41
C ASP A 107 21.13 9.22 28.47
N ARG A 108 21.82 10.36 28.57
CA ARG A 108 22.93 10.73 27.69
C ARG A 108 24.18 9.88 27.93
N ASP A 109 24.33 9.28 29.12
CA ASP A 109 25.52 8.47 29.44
C ASP A 109 25.68 7.25 28.53
N HIS A 110 24.58 6.80 27.90
CA HIS A 110 24.57 5.66 26.98
C HIS A 110 24.79 6.05 25.51
N TYR A 111 24.77 7.34 25.17
CA TYR A 111 24.80 7.84 23.78
C TYR A 111 25.71 9.08 23.68
N PRO A 112 27.02 8.90 23.42
CA PRO A 112 27.96 10.01 23.31
C PRO A 112 27.73 10.80 22.01
N LEU A 113 26.98 11.89 22.10
CA LEU A 113 26.86 12.90 21.04
C LEU A 113 27.84 14.07 21.23
N THR A 114 28.16 14.74 20.13
CA THR A 114 28.99 15.96 20.09
C THR A 114 28.51 17.05 21.07
N PRO A 115 29.41 17.88 21.61
CA PRO A 115 29.13 18.70 22.78
C PRO A 115 28.34 19.95 22.41
N GLN A 116 27.01 19.89 22.45
CA GLN A 116 26.18 21.09 22.70
C GLN A 116 25.10 20.79 23.75
N VAL A 117 25.28 21.48 24.88
CA VAL A 117 24.35 21.90 25.93
C VAL A 117 22.91 21.39 25.81
N THR A 118 22.58 20.37 26.61
CA THR A 118 21.37 20.17 27.45
C THR A 118 21.55 18.78 28.08
N ASP A 119 21.39 18.62 29.40
CA ASP A 119 21.63 17.36 30.12
C ASP A 119 20.67 16.21 29.76
N LYS A 120 19.72 16.45 28.85
CA LYS A 120 18.64 15.53 28.47
C LYS A 120 18.59 15.37 26.96
N LEU A 121 18.79 14.15 26.47
CA LEU A 121 18.64 13.81 25.06
C LEU A 121 17.19 13.43 24.78
N TRP A 122 16.62 13.98 23.71
CA TRP A 122 15.25 13.67 23.29
C TRP A 122 15.28 12.98 21.93
N VAL A 123 14.60 11.85 21.84
CA VAL A 123 14.61 10.97 20.68
C VAL A 123 13.17 10.68 20.27
N HIS A 124 12.92 10.57 18.96
CA HIS A 124 11.63 10.13 18.45
C HIS A 124 11.26 8.75 19.00
N SER A 125 10.10 8.65 19.62
CA SER A 125 9.61 7.41 20.25
C SER A 125 9.00 6.44 19.24
N GLU A 126 8.47 6.95 18.13
CA GLU A 126 7.82 6.13 17.11
C GLU A 126 8.85 5.36 16.25
N PRO A 127 8.65 4.05 16.01
CA PRO A 127 9.52 3.28 15.14
C PRO A 127 9.22 3.51 13.65
N CYS A 128 10.25 3.52 12.81
CA CYS A 128 10.07 3.69 11.36
C CYS A 128 9.64 2.43 10.62
N GLY A 129 9.74 1.25 11.23
CA GLY A 129 9.43 -0.03 10.57
C GLY A 129 7.99 -0.11 10.05
N PRO A 130 6.96 0.17 10.87
CA PRO A 130 5.57 0.22 10.40
C PRO A 130 5.34 1.26 9.30
N ILE A 131 6.02 2.41 9.38
CA ILE A 131 5.94 3.49 8.39
C ILE A 131 6.51 2.99 7.06
N LEU A 132 7.75 2.48 7.07
CA LEU A 132 8.42 1.91 5.91
C LEU A 132 7.60 0.79 5.26
N LYS A 133 7.03 -0.10 6.07
CA LYS A 133 6.13 -1.17 5.63
C LYS A 133 4.86 -0.63 4.96
N SER A 134 4.31 0.48 5.45
CA SER A 134 3.20 1.18 4.80
C SER A 134 3.60 1.71 3.42
N TYR A 135 4.75 2.38 3.30
CA TYR A 135 5.27 2.88 2.01
C TYR A 135 5.50 1.74 0.99
N LEU A 136 6.01 0.60 1.43
CA LEU A 136 6.24 -0.57 0.56
C LEU A 136 4.93 -1.27 0.17
N SER A 137 3.96 -1.35 1.08
CA SER A 137 2.68 -2.04 0.83
C SER A 137 1.66 -1.17 0.09
N PHE A 138 1.75 0.15 0.15
CA PHE A 138 0.80 1.07 -0.47
C PHE A 138 0.69 0.90 -2.01
N PRO A 139 1.79 0.84 -2.78
CA PRO A 139 1.72 0.56 -4.22
C PRO A 139 1.06 -0.78 -4.52
N ILE A 140 1.31 -1.80 -3.70
CA ILE A 140 0.74 -3.14 -3.88
C ILE A 140 -0.78 -3.10 -3.68
N LYS A 141 -1.26 -2.49 -2.59
CA LYS A 141 -2.69 -2.31 -2.31
C LYS A 141 -3.39 -1.51 -3.41
N LEU A 142 -2.76 -0.43 -3.88
CA LEU A 142 -3.29 0.39 -4.97
C LEU A 142 -3.44 -0.41 -6.27
N ARG A 143 -2.44 -1.21 -6.63
CA ARG A 143 -2.47 -2.05 -7.83
C ARG A 143 -3.57 -3.11 -7.73
N ILE A 144 -3.69 -3.83 -6.62
CA ILE A 144 -4.75 -4.83 -6.41
C ILE A 144 -6.13 -4.19 -6.58
N GLY A 145 -6.34 -2.99 -6.03
CA GLY A 145 -7.59 -2.24 -6.20
C GLY A 145 -7.92 -1.99 -7.67
N ILE A 146 -6.96 -1.47 -8.45
CA ILE A 146 -7.15 -1.19 -9.88
C ILE A 146 -7.51 -2.46 -10.67
N ILE A 147 -6.80 -3.56 -10.41
CA ILE A 147 -7.00 -4.84 -11.08
C ILE A 147 -8.40 -5.37 -10.78
N SER A 148 -8.80 -5.32 -9.51
CA SER A 148 -10.13 -5.74 -9.07
C SER A 148 -11.23 -4.96 -9.79
N THR A 149 -11.10 -3.63 -9.88
CA THR A 149 -12.07 -2.79 -10.58
C THR A 149 -12.12 -3.09 -12.07
N PHE A 150 -10.96 -3.30 -12.72
CA PHE A 150 -10.94 -3.62 -14.13
C PHE A 150 -11.57 -4.99 -14.42
N ALA A 151 -11.30 -5.98 -13.57
CA ALA A 151 -11.90 -7.30 -13.68
C ALA A 151 -13.43 -7.23 -13.55
N THR A 152 -13.96 -6.49 -12.57
CA THR A 152 -15.41 -6.36 -12.38
C THR A 152 -16.09 -5.65 -13.56
N ILE A 153 -15.50 -4.58 -14.08
CA ILE A 153 -16.00 -3.87 -15.27
C ILE A 153 -16.02 -4.80 -16.49
N THR A 154 -14.95 -5.55 -16.71
CA THR A 154 -14.84 -6.48 -17.85
C THR A 154 -15.87 -7.61 -17.75
N MET A 155 -16.04 -8.19 -16.56
CA MET A 155 -17.04 -9.23 -16.32
C MET A 155 -18.46 -8.72 -16.53
N ALA A 156 -18.78 -7.51 -16.07
CA ALA A 156 -20.07 -6.89 -16.30
C ALA A 156 -20.32 -6.63 -17.79
N ALA A 157 -19.31 -6.14 -18.53
CA ALA A 157 -19.42 -5.90 -19.96
C ALA A 157 -19.69 -7.20 -20.74
N ILE A 158 -18.95 -8.27 -20.44
CA ILE A 158 -19.16 -9.59 -21.05
C ILE A 158 -20.58 -10.10 -20.77
N ALA A 159 -21.04 -10.00 -19.52
CA ALA A 159 -22.39 -10.43 -19.14
C ALA A 159 -23.47 -9.66 -19.91
N LEU A 160 -23.32 -8.34 -20.06
CA LEU A 160 -24.24 -7.51 -20.84
C LEU A 160 -24.21 -7.87 -22.33
N CYS A 161 -23.02 -8.06 -22.92
CA CYS A 161 -22.89 -8.47 -24.31
C CYS A 161 -23.56 -9.83 -24.58
N LEU A 162 -23.38 -10.80 -23.67
CA LEU A 162 -24.02 -12.10 -23.78
C LEU A 162 -25.55 -11.99 -23.66
N ALA A 163 -26.04 -11.22 -22.70
CA ALA A 163 -27.48 -11.02 -22.51
C ALA A 163 -28.15 -10.41 -23.74
N LEU A 164 -27.55 -9.35 -24.32
CA LEU A 164 -28.07 -8.70 -25.53
C LEU A 164 -27.98 -9.62 -26.76
N GLY A 165 -26.89 -10.36 -26.93
CA GLY A 165 -26.74 -11.31 -28.03
C GLY A 165 -27.73 -12.47 -27.97
N LEU A 166 -28.01 -12.97 -26.76
CA LEU A 166 -29.07 -13.95 -26.53
C LEU A 166 -30.44 -13.36 -26.88
N GLU A 167 -30.75 -12.14 -26.42
CA GLU A 167 -32.02 -11.50 -26.74
C GLU A 167 -32.26 -11.35 -28.25
N GLU A 168 -31.23 -10.95 -29.01
CA GLU A 168 -31.30 -10.82 -30.47
C GLU A 168 -31.46 -12.17 -31.18
N TYR A 169 -30.77 -13.21 -30.69
CA TYR A 169 -30.93 -14.57 -31.20
C TYR A 169 -32.34 -15.12 -30.98
N TRP A 170 -32.97 -14.87 -29.83
CA TRP A 170 -34.33 -15.34 -29.54
C TRP A 170 -35.42 -14.47 -30.18
N LYS A 171 -35.16 -13.19 -30.46
CA LYS A 171 -36.11 -12.29 -31.14
C LYS A 171 -36.15 -12.47 -32.65
N THR A 172 -35.11 -13.02 -33.27
CA THR A 172 -35.11 -13.31 -34.70
C THR A 172 -35.87 -14.62 -34.96
N PRO A 173 -37.07 -14.59 -35.55
CA PRO A 173 -37.79 -15.83 -35.83
C PRO A 173 -36.98 -16.69 -36.83
N PRO A 174 -36.93 -18.02 -36.67
CA PRO A 174 -36.23 -18.94 -37.59
C PRO A 174 -36.87 -19.02 -38.99
N VAL A 175 -37.84 -18.16 -39.25
CA VAL A 175 -38.76 -18.20 -40.38
C VAL A 175 -38.90 -16.79 -40.95
N GLU A 176 -38.64 -16.62 -42.24
CA GLU A 176 -38.95 -15.40 -42.97
C GLU A 176 -40.43 -15.39 -43.35
N THR A 177 -41.07 -14.23 -43.20
CA THR A 177 -42.46 -13.99 -43.61
C THR A 177 -42.48 -13.29 -44.96
N THR A 178 -42.93 -13.99 -45.99
CA THR A 178 -43.16 -13.40 -47.32
C THR A 178 -44.66 -13.23 -47.54
N VAL A 179 -45.08 -12.06 -48.00
CA VAL A 179 -46.47 -11.81 -48.39
C VAL A 179 -46.59 -12.05 -49.90
N ASP A 180 -47.46 -12.99 -50.27
CA ASP A 180 -47.75 -13.30 -51.68
C ASP A 180 -48.67 -12.24 -52.31
N ASP A 181 -48.77 -12.22 -53.64
CA ASP A 181 -49.57 -11.28 -54.45
C ASP A 181 -51.07 -11.27 -54.07
N TYR A 182 -51.52 -12.32 -53.38
CA TYR A 182 -52.87 -12.47 -52.80
C TYR A 182 -52.99 -12.06 -51.32
N ASN A 183 -52.04 -11.28 -50.77
CA ASN A 183 -51.99 -10.89 -49.34
C ASN A 183 -51.97 -12.06 -48.34
N ARG A 184 -51.49 -13.24 -48.75
CA ARG A 184 -51.32 -14.39 -47.85
C ARG A 184 -49.92 -14.41 -47.27
N VAL A 185 -49.81 -14.55 -45.96
CA VAL A 185 -48.53 -14.68 -45.25
C VAL A 185 -48.04 -16.12 -45.35
N LYS A 186 -46.84 -16.31 -45.92
CA LYS A 186 -46.17 -17.61 -46.03
C LYS A 186 -44.94 -17.64 -45.13
N TYR A 187 -44.78 -18.72 -44.38
CA TYR A 187 -43.69 -18.95 -43.45
C TYR A 187 -42.66 -19.88 -44.10
N GLN A 188 -41.44 -19.41 -44.38
CA GLN A 188 -40.35 -20.24 -44.90
C GLN A 188 -39.14 -20.27 -43.96
N PRO A 189 -38.52 -21.45 -43.73
CA PRO A 189 -37.28 -21.53 -42.95
C PRO A 189 -36.16 -20.77 -43.68
N LYS A 190 -35.35 -20.01 -42.93
CA LYS A 190 -34.21 -19.27 -43.50
C LYS A 190 -33.25 -20.25 -44.21
N PRO A 191 -32.82 -19.98 -45.45
CA PRO A 191 -31.85 -20.82 -46.13
C PRO A 191 -30.52 -20.75 -45.37
N THR A 192 -30.06 -21.88 -44.86
CA THR A 192 -28.70 -22.04 -44.35
C THR A 192 -27.75 -21.93 -45.54
N LEU A 193 -26.96 -20.85 -45.60
CA LEU A 193 -25.84 -20.75 -46.54
C LEU A 193 -24.92 -21.95 -46.29
N THR A 194 -24.74 -22.75 -47.33
CA THR A 194 -23.81 -23.88 -47.41
C THR A 194 -22.43 -23.37 -47.84
#